data_AF-A0A2U1PGI0-F1
#
_entry.id   AF-A0A2U1PGI0-F1
#
_cell.length_a   1.000
_cell.length_b   1.000
_cell.length_c   1.000
_cell.angle_alpha   90.00
_cell.angle_beta   90.00
_cell.angle_gamma   90.00
#
_symmetry.space_group_name_H-M   'P 1'
#
loop_
_entity.id
_entity.type
_entity.pdbx_description
1 polymer ?
#
loop_
_entity_poly.entity_id
_entity_poly.type
_entity_poly.pdbx_seq_one_letter_code
_entity_poly.pdbx_strand_id
1 'polypeptide(L)'
;MSTNPPLSIEVDTLPVTNPVTTRIPKHRKKLTLIPLIFIIYFEVAGGPYGEEPVVKAAGPLFAIIGFSIFPLIWLFWGSLMGSWKLLTSVINLSAFPILCVAYLEKLFPIFEDGLPRLLAIFILNLVLAFICFTGIDIAGYALIVLVVVSLAPFVAAETIGGTWLKILINIGVPLSAMGLYFALLRSCSFQILGQAASGYLPKFFEARAKKFGTPWVRILVSYVISIGFSFMQFTNIISSSNFIYSLSMLLEYATIIRLRVKYPNMKRPYKIPLGVKLLVVMCMVPSAFLVLVMVIAKKIVLLISGLMTIGAIMWYFLMKFCKQKKWFAYRNGDEIEVGEEEDIQILDTTS
;
A
#
# COMPACT_ATOMS: atom_id res chain seq x y z
N MET A 1 61.57 32.37 36.13
CA MET A 1 61.32 30.92 36.20
C MET A 1 59.85 30.74 36.53
N SER A 2 59.09 30.08 35.65
CA SER A 2 57.67 29.68 35.83
C SER A 2 56.66 30.84 35.85
N THR A 3 55.50 30.87 35.19
CA THR A 3 54.72 30.03 34.25
C THR A 3 53.52 30.92 33.90
N ASN A 4 53.05 30.95 32.64
CA ASN A 4 51.68 31.40 32.36
C ASN A 4 50.70 30.29 32.79
N PRO A 5 49.47 30.62 33.19
CA PRO A 5 48.36 30.19 32.34
C PRO A 5 47.21 31.23 32.25
N PRO A 6 46.23 31.01 31.34
CA PRO A 6 45.44 32.05 30.71
C PRO A 6 44.14 32.36 31.47
N LEU A 7 43.57 33.54 31.25
CA LEU A 7 42.15 33.77 31.48
C LEU A 7 41.62 34.64 30.34
N SER A 8 40.76 34.04 29.53
CA SER A 8 40.05 34.62 28.40
C SER A 8 39.30 35.89 28.80
N ILE A 9 39.58 36.97 28.08
CA ILE A 9 38.95 38.28 28.20
C ILE A 9 37.46 38.18 27.88
N GLU A 10 36.69 38.87 28.71
CA GLU A 10 35.25 39.05 28.65
C GLU A 10 34.84 39.90 27.44
N VAL A 11 33.94 39.32 26.64
CA VAL A 11 32.86 39.93 25.85
C VAL A 11 33.11 41.34 25.30
N ASP A 12 33.55 41.42 24.04
CA ASP A 12 33.42 42.63 23.25
C ASP A 12 32.01 42.68 22.62
N THR A 13 31.26 43.71 23.00
CA THR A 13 29.88 44.03 22.58
C THR A 13 29.83 44.54 21.13
N LEU A 14 28.81 44.22 20.30
CA LEU A 14 27.64 45.05 19.90
C LEU A 14 27.13 44.53 18.51
N PRO A 15 25.93 44.88 17.99
CA PRO A 15 24.63 45.16 18.60
C PRO A 15 23.55 44.13 18.16
N VAL A 16 22.51 43.97 18.97
CA VAL A 16 21.28 43.25 18.61
C VAL A 16 20.66 43.92 17.39
N THR A 17 20.76 43.29 16.22
CA THR A 17 19.99 43.70 15.04
C THR A 17 18.79 42.78 14.93
N ASN A 18 17.62 43.34 15.23
CA ASN A 18 16.32 42.67 15.18
C ASN A 18 16.11 41.96 13.83
N PRO A 19 15.37 40.82 13.80
CA PRO A 19 15.08 40.12 12.56
C PRO A 19 14.33 41.04 11.60
N VAL A 20 14.90 41.21 10.41
CA VAL A 20 14.27 41.87 9.26
C VAL A 20 12.98 41.10 8.96
N THR A 21 11.87 41.64 9.43
CA THR A 21 10.54 41.18 9.05
C THR A 21 10.27 41.69 7.64
N THR A 22 10.64 40.93 6.63
CA THR A 22 10.15 41.15 5.26
C THR A 22 8.66 40.83 5.23
N ARG A 23 7.84 41.85 5.53
CA ARG A 23 6.40 41.81 5.30
C ARG A 23 6.16 41.74 3.79
N ILE A 24 5.92 40.53 3.26
CA ILE A 24 5.32 40.37 1.93
C ILE A 24 3.89 40.89 2.03
N PRO A 25 3.49 41.94 1.28
CA PRO A 25 2.12 42.41 1.30
C PRO A 25 1.23 41.36 0.64
N LYS A 26 0.47 40.61 1.47
CA LYS A 26 -0.52 39.64 1.00
C LYS A 26 -1.76 40.39 0.50
N HIS A 27 -1.67 41.00 -0.69
CA HIS A 27 -2.85 41.52 -1.36
C HIS A 27 -3.66 40.34 -1.91
N ARG A 28 -4.51 39.74 -1.07
CA ARG A 28 -5.56 38.86 -1.58
C ARG A 28 -6.55 39.72 -2.35
N LYS A 29 -6.40 39.78 -3.67
CA LYS A 29 -7.47 40.26 -4.56
C LYS A 29 -8.67 39.35 -4.31
N LYS A 30 -9.64 39.84 -3.54
CA LYS A 30 -10.92 39.14 -3.37
C LYS A 30 -11.58 39.14 -4.74
N LEU A 31 -11.94 37.96 -5.24
CA LEU A 31 -12.75 37.88 -6.46
C LEU A 31 -14.03 38.69 -6.25
N THR A 32 -14.30 39.61 -7.15
CA THR A 32 -15.57 40.32 -7.21
C THR A 32 -16.71 39.35 -7.49
N LEU A 33 -17.92 39.69 -7.04
CA LEU A 33 -19.11 38.82 -7.12
C LEU A 33 -19.42 38.38 -8.56
N ILE A 34 -19.08 39.19 -9.56
CA ILE A 34 -19.30 38.92 -10.98
C ILE A 34 -18.39 37.78 -11.50
N PRO A 35 -17.04 37.83 -11.38
CA PRO A 35 -16.21 36.69 -11.75
C PRO A 35 -16.50 35.44 -10.91
N LEU A 36 -16.95 35.57 -9.66
CA LEU A 36 -17.43 34.43 -8.87
C LEU A 36 -18.68 33.77 -9.49
N ILE A 37 -19.68 34.55 -9.92
CA ILE A 37 -20.87 34.03 -10.63
C ILE A 37 -20.47 33.37 -11.95
N PHE A 38 -19.56 33.96 -12.71
CA PHE A 38 -19.07 33.35 -13.96
C PHE A 38 -18.33 32.04 -13.72
N ILE A 39 -17.51 31.96 -12.68
CA ILE A 39 -16.84 30.73 -12.28
C ILE A 39 -17.86 29.67 -11.85
N ILE A 40 -18.83 30.03 -10.99
CA ILE A 40 -19.91 29.10 -10.59
C ILE A 40 -20.72 28.65 -11.81
N TYR A 41 -21.05 29.54 -12.75
CA TYR A 41 -21.77 29.19 -13.98
C TYR A 41 -20.95 28.27 -14.89
N PHE A 42 -19.66 28.54 -15.10
CA PHE A 42 -18.79 27.66 -15.89
C PHE A 42 -18.52 26.33 -15.19
N GLU A 43 -18.48 26.31 -13.87
CA GLU A 43 -18.26 25.11 -13.05
C GLU A 43 -19.54 24.25 -12.93
N VAL A 44 -20.74 24.87 -12.96
CA VAL A 44 -22.04 24.18 -12.79
C VAL A 44 -22.76 23.92 -14.12
N ALA A 45 -22.66 24.83 -15.10
CA ALA A 45 -23.39 24.79 -16.37
C ALA A 45 -22.47 24.66 -17.61
N GLY A 46 -21.14 24.67 -17.43
CA GLY A 46 -20.18 24.31 -18.47
C GLY A 46 -20.25 22.81 -18.76
N GLY A 47 -21.29 22.38 -19.47
CA GLY A 47 -21.34 21.04 -20.05
C GLY A 47 -20.16 20.83 -21.00
N PRO A 48 -19.70 19.58 -21.22
CA PRO A 48 -18.51 19.36 -22.02
C PRO A 48 -18.81 19.73 -23.48
N TYR A 49 -18.07 20.70 -24.04
CA TYR A 49 -18.21 21.03 -25.46
C TYR A 49 -17.73 19.84 -26.31
N GLY A 50 -18.54 19.41 -27.29
CA GLY A 50 -18.21 18.28 -28.19
C GLY A 50 -18.98 16.97 -27.95
N GLU A 51 -20.02 16.97 -27.13
CA GLU A 51 -20.86 15.78 -26.87
C GLU A 51 -22.06 15.68 -27.83
N GLU A 52 -22.33 16.72 -28.63
CA GLU A 52 -23.41 16.73 -29.62
C GLU A 52 -23.38 15.52 -30.57
N PRO A 53 -22.23 15.08 -31.12
CA PRO A 53 -22.21 13.88 -31.95
C PRO A 53 -22.56 12.60 -31.19
N VAL A 54 -22.23 12.51 -29.89
CA VAL A 54 -22.54 11.33 -29.05
C VAL A 54 -24.02 11.29 -28.71
N VAL A 55 -24.61 12.43 -28.33
CA VAL A 55 -26.05 12.55 -28.04
C VAL A 55 -26.88 12.30 -29.30
N LYS A 56 -26.42 12.78 -30.46
CA LYS A 56 -27.09 12.59 -31.75
C LYS A 56 -27.02 11.14 -32.26
N ALA A 57 -25.95 10.40 -31.95
CA ALA A 57 -25.77 9.02 -32.36
C ALA A 57 -26.41 8.00 -31.40
N ALA A 58 -26.31 8.23 -30.08
CA ALA A 58 -26.78 7.29 -29.05
C ALA A 58 -28.16 7.63 -28.49
N GLY A 59 -28.62 8.87 -28.65
CA GLY A 59 -29.83 9.39 -28.03
C GLY A 59 -29.59 9.94 -26.60
N PRO A 60 -30.43 10.88 -26.13
CA PRO A 60 -30.21 11.61 -24.88
C PRO A 60 -30.15 10.71 -23.64
N LEU A 61 -30.96 9.65 -23.57
CA LEU A 61 -30.97 8.74 -22.43
C LEU A 61 -29.66 7.94 -22.32
N PHE A 62 -29.15 7.41 -23.44
CA PHE A 62 -27.90 6.66 -23.47
C PHE A 62 -26.67 7.55 -23.30
N ALA A 63 -26.72 8.80 -23.75
CA ALA A 63 -25.66 9.77 -23.47
C ALA A 63 -25.58 10.10 -21.98
N ILE A 64 -26.70 10.37 -21.30
CA ILE A 64 -26.73 10.63 -19.85
C ILE A 64 -26.23 9.41 -19.06
N ILE A 65 -26.66 8.22 -19.45
CA ILE A 65 -26.19 6.95 -18.88
C ILE A 65 -24.69 6.82 -19.12
N GLY A 66 -24.22 7.06 -20.34
CA GLY A 66 -22.81 7.02 -20.72
C GLY A 66 -21.95 8.00 -19.92
N PHE A 67 -22.36 9.25 -19.78
CA PHE A 67 -21.64 10.29 -19.03
C PHE A 67 -21.68 10.08 -17.52
N SER A 68 -22.73 9.46 -16.99
CA SER A 68 -22.77 9.08 -15.57
C SER A 68 -21.89 7.85 -15.30
N ILE A 69 -21.91 6.89 -16.22
CA ILE A 69 -21.17 5.63 -16.09
C ILE A 69 -19.68 5.81 -16.41
N PHE A 70 -19.30 6.70 -17.33
CA PHE A 70 -17.93 6.81 -17.80
C PHE A 70 -16.92 7.21 -16.70
N PRO A 71 -17.16 8.25 -15.89
CA PRO A 71 -16.30 8.61 -14.76
C PRO A 71 -16.35 7.54 -13.66
N LEU A 72 -17.51 6.90 -13.48
CA LEU A 72 -17.66 5.78 -12.54
C LEU A 72 -16.76 4.63 -12.95
N ILE A 73 -16.86 4.12 -14.17
CA ILE A 73 -16.02 3.05 -14.70
C ILE A 73 -14.55 3.41 -14.55
N TRP A 74 -14.14 4.63 -14.90
CA TRP A 74 -12.73 4.99 -14.91
C TRP A 74 -12.11 5.08 -13.51
N LEU A 75 -12.76 5.75 -12.55
CA LEU A 75 -12.29 5.78 -11.15
C LEU A 75 -12.47 4.43 -10.44
N PHE A 76 -13.52 3.69 -10.80
CA PHE A 76 -13.86 2.42 -10.19
C PHE A 76 -12.79 1.37 -10.44
N TRP A 77 -12.34 1.17 -11.68
CA TRP A 77 -11.33 0.15 -11.97
C TRP A 77 -9.99 0.42 -11.29
N GLY A 78 -9.56 1.68 -11.23
CA GLY A 78 -8.34 2.07 -10.52
C GLY A 78 -8.43 1.82 -9.02
N SER A 79 -9.54 2.23 -8.39
CA SER A 79 -9.76 1.99 -6.96
C SER A 79 -9.94 0.49 -6.65
N LEU A 80 -10.65 -0.24 -7.50
CA LEU A 80 -10.93 -1.66 -7.33
C LEU A 80 -9.65 -2.50 -7.40
N MET A 81 -8.77 -2.20 -8.38
CA MET A 81 -7.44 -2.80 -8.45
C MET A 81 -6.63 -2.51 -7.19
N GLY A 82 -6.63 -1.26 -6.71
CA GLY A 82 -5.98 -0.88 -5.45
C GLY A 82 -6.52 -1.66 -4.25
N SER A 83 -7.84 -1.82 -4.15
CA SER A 83 -8.48 -2.61 -3.09
C SER A 83 -8.14 -4.10 -3.20
N TRP A 84 -8.15 -4.71 -4.39
CA TRP A 84 -7.77 -6.11 -4.57
C TRP A 84 -6.33 -6.41 -4.18
N LYS A 85 -5.39 -5.50 -4.51
CA LYS A 85 -3.99 -5.64 -4.08
C LYS A 85 -3.85 -5.57 -2.56
N LEU A 86 -4.50 -4.59 -1.95
CA LEU A 86 -4.47 -4.41 -0.51
C LEU A 86 -5.07 -5.64 0.18
N LEU A 87 -6.20 -6.13 -0.31
CA LEU A 87 -6.89 -7.30 0.21
C LEU A 87 -6.02 -8.56 0.08
N THR A 88 -5.44 -8.82 -1.09
CA THR A 88 -4.49 -9.93 -1.30
C THR A 88 -3.34 -9.87 -0.30
N SER A 89 -2.76 -8.69 -0.12
CA SER A 89 -1.62 -8.50 0.78
C SER A 89 -2.00 -8.76 2.23
N VAL A 90 -3.19 -8.33 2.68
CA VAL A 90 -3.67 -8.56 4.05
C VAL A 90 -4.09 -10.01 4.29
N ILE A 91 -4.67 -10.70 3.30
CA ILE A 91 -4.98 -12.13 3.39
C ILE A 91 -3.68 -12.93 3.52
N ASN A 92 -2.68 -12.66 2.68
CA ASN A 92 -1.38 -13.32 2.76
C ASN A 92 -0.69 -13.04 4.10
N LEU A 93 -0.80 -11.81 4.60
CA LEU A 93 -0.30 -11.44 5.93
C LEU A 93 -0.92 -12.31 7.03
N SER A 94 -2.22 -12.58 6.96
CA SER A 94 -2.93 -13.41 7.96
C SER A 94 -2.52 -14.87 7.96
N ALA A 95 -2.00 -15.37 6.82
CA ALA A 95 -1.60 -16.75 6.67
C ALA A 95 -0.31 -17.06 7.45
N PHE A 96 0.56 -16.07 7.68
CA PHE A 96 1.88 -16.32 8.28
C PHE A 96 1.85 -16.67 9.77
N PRO A 97 1.07 -16.01 10.66
CA PRO A 97 0.95 -16.45 12.04
C PRO A 97 0.40 -17.87 12.15
N ILE A 98 -0.56 -18.23 11.28
CA ILE A 98 -1.12 -19.59 11.19
C ILE A 98 -0.03 -20.59 10.78
N LEU A 99 0.78 -20.22 9.79
CA LEU A 99 1.91 -21.03 9.33
C LEU A 99 2.95 -21.22 10.43
N CYS A 100 3.32 -20.16 11.15
CA CYS A 100 4.25 -20.22 12.28
C CYS A 100 3.76 -21.22 13.33
N VAL A 101 2.50 -21.12 13.75
CA VAL A 101 1.92 -22.01 14.76
C VAL A 101 1.85 -23.46 14.26
N ALA A 102 1.50 -23.67 12.98
CA ALA A 102 1.51 -25.01 12.37
C ALA A 102 2.90 -25.65 12.32
N TYR A 103 3.98 -24.85 12.25
CA TYR A 103 5.35 -25.36 12.38
C TYR A 103 5.77 -25.56 13.84
N LEU A 104 5.31 -24.71 14.76
CA LEU A 104 5.53 -24.88 16.20
C LEU A 104 4.83 -26.12 16.77
N GLU A 105 3.69 -26.51 16.20
CA GLU A 105 3.00 -27.77 16.50
C GLU A 105 3.91 -28.99 16.33
N LYS A 106 4.78 -28.98 15.32
CA LYS A 106 5.77 -30.05 15.09
C LYS A 106 6.84 -30.13 16.20
N LEU A 107 7.02 -29.06 16.97
CA LEU A 107 7.93 -29.00 18.11
C LEU A 107 7.22 -29.25 19.44
N PHE A 108 5.98 -28.78 19.57
CA PHE A 108 5.18 -28.86 20.79
C PHE A 108 3.77 -29.37 20.45
N PRO A 109 3.43 -30.63 20.79
CA PRO A 109 2.10 -31.21 20.49
C PRO A 109 0.94 -30.53 21.23
N ILE A 110 1.23 -29.57 22.12
CA ILE A 110 0.24 -28.74 22.82
C ILE A 110 -0.62 -27.91 21.84
N PHE A 111 -0.15 -27.71 20.61
CA PHE A 111 -0.83 -26.93 19.57
C PHE A 111 -1.63 -27.76 18.55
N GLU A 112 -1.75 -29.08 18.72
CA GLU A 112 -2.44 -29.96 17.76
C GLU A 112 -3.88 -29.51 17.49
N ASP A 113 -4.69 -29.30 18.54
CA ASP A 113 -6.09 -28.85 18.37
C ASP A 113 -6.65 -28.02 19.53
N GLY A 114 -7.59 -27.13 19.17
CA GLY A 114 -8.45 -26.40 20.12
C GLY A 114 -8.02 -24.97 20.45
N LEU A 115 -8.43 -24.52 21.64
CA LEU A 115 -8.19 -23.17 22.16
C LEU A 115 -6.70 -22.75 22.25
N PRO A 116 -5.72 -23.63 22.61
CA PRO A 116 -4.32 -23.20 22.69
C PRO A 116 -3.73 -22.78 21.35
N ARG A 117 -4.14 -23.41 20.24
CA ARG A 117 -3.72 -23.04 18.88
C ARG A 117 -4.24 -21.66 18.50
N LEU A 118 -5.51 -21.37 18.78
CA LEU A 118 -6.12 -20.07 18.48
C LEU A 118 -5.48 -18.96 19.31
N LEU A 119 -5.26 -19.19 20.62
CA LEU A 119 -4.55 -18.26 21.48
C LEU A 119 -3.12 -18.02 21.00
N ALA A 120 -2.39 -19.06 20.58
CA ALA A 120 -1.04 -18.90 20.05
C ALA A 120 -1.01 -18.02 18.81
N ILE A 121 -1.95 -18.21 17.87
CA ILE A 121 -2.06 -17.37 16.67
C ILE A 121 -2.36 -15.92 17.07
N PHE A 122 -3.31 -15.70 17.97
CA PHE A 122 -3.69 -14.36 18.43
C PHE A 122 -2.54 -13.64 19.15
N ILE A 123 -1.88 -14.32 20.09
CA ILE A 123 -0.74 -13.79 20.84
C ILE A 123 0.41 -13.49 19.90
N LEU A 124 0.75 -14.42 19.00
CA LEU A 124 1.82 -14.21 18.02
C LEU A 124 1.53 -13.00 17.13
N ASN A 125 0.30 -12.88 16.62
CA ASN A 125 -0.12 -11.76 15.78
C ASN A 125 -0.06 -10.42 16.55
N LEU A 126 -0.47 -10.41 17.82
CA LEU A 126 -0.40 -9.25 18.71
C LEU A 126 1.06 -8.83 18.97
N VAL A 127 1.93 -9.78 19.29
CA VAL A 127 3.36 -9.54 19.53
C VAL A 127 4.02 -8.97 18.28
N LEU A 128 3.76 -9.55 17.11
CA LEU A 128 4.30 -9.05 15.83
C LEU A 128 3.77 -7.65 15.50
N ALA A 129 2.48 -7.38 15.71
CA ALA A 129 1.90 -6.05 15.52
C ALA A 129 2.51 -5.02 16.48
N PHE A 130 2.74 -5.40 17.75
CA PHE A 130 3.36 -4.54 18.75
C PHE A 130 4.81 -4.21 18.41
N ILE A 131 5.60 -5.20 17.97
CA ILE A 131 6.98 -4.98 17.50
C ILE A 131 6.98 -3.97 16.35
N CYS A 132 6.05 -4.09 15.39
CA CYS A 132 5.90 -3.09 14.33
C CYS A 132 5.47 -1.71 14.81
N PHE A 133 4.72 -1.62 15.91
CA PHE A 133 4.35 -0.34 16.51
C PHE A 133 5.55 0.36 17.17
N THR A 134 6.48 -0.40 17.77
CA THR A 134 7.66 0.14 18.48
C THR A 134 8.73 0.80 17.59
N GLY A 135 8.68 0.64 16.27
CA GLY A 135 9.54 1.41 15.35
C GLY A 135 9.90 0.70 14.06
N ILE A 136 10.19 1.49 13.01
CA ILE A 136 10.67 0.98 11.71
C ILE A 136 12.09 0.41 11.85
N ASP A 137 12.93 1.01 12.69
CA ASP A 137 14.32 0.59 12.86
C ASP A 137 14.40 -0.78 13.55
N ILE A 138 13.70 -0.94 14.68
CA ILE A 138 13.67 -2.20 15.45
C ILE A 138 13.12 -3.34 14.59
N ALA A 139 11.98 -3.13 13.92
CA ALA A 139 11.43 -4.15 13.03
C ALA A 139 12.32 -4.42 11.80
N GLY A 140 13.19 -3.47 11.42
CA GLY A 140 14.10 -3.57 10.29
C GLY A 140 15.30 -4.44 10.63
N TYR A 141 15.93 -4.16 11.77
CA TYR A 141 16.97 -5.02 12.34
C TYR A 141 16.43 -6.40 12.65
N ALA A 142 15.22 -6.52 13.21
CA ALA A 142 14.58 -7.81 13.41
C ALA A 142 14.47 -8.58 12.09
N LEU A 143 13.97 -7.97 11.01
CA LEU A 143 13.89 -8.62 9.70
C LEU A 143 15.26 -9.12 9.21
N ILE A 144 16.30 -8.30 9.32
CA ILE A 144 17.66 -8.67 8.90
C ILE A 144 18.16 -9.87 9.71
N VAL A 145 17.99 -9.84 11.04
CA VAL A 145 18.37 -10.94 11.93
C VAL A 145 17.60 -12.22 11.58
N LEU A 146 16.28 -12.13 11.37
CA LEU A 146 15.44 -13.27 11.00
C LEU A 146 15.87 -13.87 9.66
N VAL A 147 16.25 -13.05 8.68
CA VAL A 147 16.76 -13.49 7.37
C VAL A 147 18.10 -14.23 7.51
N VAL A 148 19.05 -13.65 8.25
CA VAL A 148 20.36 -14.28 8.47
C VAL A 148 20.19 -15.64 9.17
N VAL A 149 19.39 -15.69 10.23
CA VAL A 149 19.13 -16.94 10.96
C VAL A 149 18.35 -17.94 10.10
N SER A 150 17.45 -17.50 9.22
CA SER A 150 16.73 -18.37 8.28
C SER A 150 17.59 -18.89 7.14
N LEU A 151 18.71 -18.23 6.80
CA LEU A 151 19.63 -18.65 5.73
C LEU A 151 20.75 -19.56 6.25
N ALA A 152 21.13 -19.45 7.53
CA ALA A 152 22.08 -20.34 8.19
C ALA A 152 21.82 -21.86 7.97
N PRO A 153 20.56 -22.36 7.96
CA PRO A 153 20.25 -23.76 7.63
C PRO A 153 20.71 -24.22 6.25
N PHE A 154 20.57 -23.38 5.22
CA PHE A 154 20.86 -23.78 3.84
C PHE A 154 22.37 -23.93 3.61
N VAL A 155 23.16 -23.03 4.18
CA VAL A 155 24.65 -23.09 4.12
C VAL A 155 25.18 -24.33 4.85
N ALA A 156 24.54 -24.73 5.95
CA ALA A 156 24.98 -25.88 6.73
C ALA A 156 24.44 -27.22 6.21
N ALA A 157 23.24 -27.22 5.60
CA ALA A 157 22.63 -28.40 4.97
C ALA A 157 23.46 -28.97 3.81
N GLU A 158 24.20 -28.12 3.12
CA GLU A 158 25.06 -28.49 1.99
C GLU A 158 26.23 -29.39 2.42
N THR A 159 26.53 -29.47 3.72
CA THR A 159 27.68 -30.22 4.22
C THR A 159 27.34 -31.58 4.81
N ILE A 160 26.43 -31.73 5.79
CA ILE A 160 26.21 -33.01 6.48
C ILE A 160 24.80 -33.03 7.10
N GLY A 161 23.82 -33.65 6.43
CA GLY A 161 22.42 -33.70 6.87
C GLY A 161 22.18 -34.62 8.09
N GLY A 162 22.45 -34.14 9.31
CA GLY A 162 22.19 -34.85 10.58
C GLY A 162 21.05 -34.26 11.43
N THR A 163 20.83 -34.80 12.64
CA THR A 163 19.79 -34.37 13.60
C THR A 163 19.87 -32.89 13.98
N TRP A 164 21.07 -32.30 13.95
CA TRP A 164 21.29 -30.87 14.19
C TRP A 164 20.63 -29.99 13.11
N LEU A 165 20.65 -30.42 11.84
CA LEU A 165 19.97 -29.70 10.75
C LEU A 165 18.45 -29.70 10.93
N LYS A 166 17.87 -30.81 11.44
CA LYS A 166 16.44 -30.90 11.73
C LYS A 166 16.00 -29.87 12.77
N ILE A 167 16.79 -29.68 13.84
CA ILE A 167 16.51 -28.67 14.89
C ILE A 167 16.57 -27.26 14.27
N LEU A 168 17.59 -27.01 13.46
CA LEU A 168 17.83 -25.71 12.87
C LEU A 168 16.75 -25.33 11.84
N ILE A 169 16.27 -26.28 11.03
CA ILE A 169 15.12 -26.11 10.12
C ILE A 169 13.84 -25.84 10.92
N ASN A 170 13.57 -26.60 11.99
CA ASN A 170 12.36 -26.44 12.79
C ASN A 170 12.28 -25.06 13.47
N ILE A 171 13.41 -24.43 13.80
CA ILE A 171 13.46 -23.06 14.32
C ILE A 171 13.43 -22.02 13.19
N GLY A 172 14.19 -22.26 12.11
CA GLY A 172 14.34 -21.31 11.01
C GLY A 172 13.05 -21.06 10.23
N VAL A 173 12.20 -22.07 10.06
CA VAL A 173 10.96 -21.93 9.27
C VAL A 173 9.93 -21.00 9.93
N PRO A 174 9.54 -21.14 11.22
CA PRO A 174 8.72 -20.15 11.91
C PRO A 174 9.34 -18.75 11.91
N LEU A 175 10.66 -18.68 12.04
CA LEU A 175 11.41 -17.43 12.07
C LEU A 175 11.32 -16.68 10.72
N SER A 176 11.44 -17.41 9.62
CA SER A 176 11.25 -16.90 8.26
C SER A 176 9.82 -16.38 8.02
N ALA A 177 8.82 -17.12 8.50
CA ALA A 177 7.42 -16.73 8.39
C ALA A 177 7.11 -15.43 9.19
N MET A 178 7.75 -15.22 10.34
CA MET A 178 7.69 -13.94 11.05
C MET A 178 8.37 -12.81 10.24
N GLY A 179 9.48 -13.09 9.56
CA GLY A 179 10.11 -12.13 8.65
C GLY A 179 9.20 -11.71 7.50
N LEU A 180 8.54 -12.67 6.85
CA LEU A 180 7.56 -12.42 5.79
C LEU A 180 6.35 -11.63 6.29
N TYR A 181 5.91 -11.90 7.53
CA TYR A 181 4.86 -11.11 8.18
C TYR A 181 5.26 -9.63 8.29
N PHE A 182 6.46 -9.33 8.79
CA PHE A 182 6.94 -7.95 8.90
C PHE A 182 7.06 -7.25 7.54
N ALA A 183 7.55 -7.95 6.52
CA ALA A 183 7.67 -7.41 5.16
C ALA A 183 6.29 -7.07 4.55
N LEU A 184 5.31 -7.97 4.70
CA LEU A 184 3.95 -7.71 4.19
C LEU A 184 3.20 -6.66 5.01
N LEU A 185 3.35 -6.63 6.34
CA LEU A 185 2.68 -5.62 7.17
C LEU A 185 3.15 -4.21 6.81
N ARG A 186 4.46 -4.04 6.53
CA ARG A 186 5.02 -2.80 6.00
C ARG A 186 4.45 -2.46 4.63
N SER A 187 4.43 -3.42 3.72
CA SER A 187 3.88 -3.23 2.37
C SER A 187 2.42 -2.81 2.41
N CYS A 188 1.58 -3.47 3.21
CA CYS A 188 0.17 -3.09 3.41
C CYS A 188 0.06 -1.66 3.97
N SER A 189 0.89 -1.33 4.95
CA SER A 189 0.90 0.00 5.57
C SER A 189 1.29 1.10 4.58
N PHE A 190 2.20 0.83 3.64
CA PHE A 190 2.53 1.78 2.57
C PHE A 190 1.46 1.84 1.48
N GLN A 191 0.80 0.74 1.15
CA GLN A 191 -0.33 0.74 0.21
C GLN A 191 -1.51 1.57 0.74
N ILE A 192 -1.87 1.40 2.01
CA ILE A 192 -2.90 2.21 2.67
C ILE A 192 -2.51 3.69 2.69
N LEU A 193 -1.24 4.00 2.96
CA LEU A 193 -0.73 5.37 2.88
C LEU A 193 -0.85 5.95 1.48
N GLY A 194 -0.43 5.22 0.45
CA GLY A 194 -0.52 5.66 -0.93
C GLY A 194 -1.97 5.97 -1.32
N GLN A 195 -2.92 5.14 -0.91
CA GLN A 195 -4.34 5.39 -1.14
C GLN A 195 -4.88 6.62 -0.39
N ALA A 196 -4.41 6.87 0.84
CA ALA A 196 -4.77 8.07 1.60
C ALA A 196 -4.16 9.34 0.97
N ALA A 197 -2.90 9.27 0.55
CA ALA A 197 -2.18 10.34 -0.12
C ALA A 197 -2.81 10.72 -1.46
N SER A 198 -3.29 9.74 -2.22
CA SER A 198 -4.06 9.96 -3.45
C SER A 198 -5.53 10.36 -3.21
N GLY A 199 -5.96 10.59 -1.96
CA GLY A 199 -7.29 11.09 -1.63
C GLY A 199 -8.44 10.08 -1.77
N TYR A 200 -8.13 8.77 -1.88
CA TYR A 200 -9.11 7.68 -1.87
C TYR A 200 -9.53 7.30 -0.43
N LEU A 201 -8.62 7.41 0.53
CA LEU A 201 -8.88 7.18 1.95
C LEU A 201 -8.81 8.50 2.76
N PRO A 202 -9.49 8.57 3.92
CA PRO A 202 -9.40 9.70 4.83
C PRO A 202 -7.98 10.01 5.32
N LYS A 203 -7.69 11.28 5.64
CA LYS A 203 -6.40 11.76 6.16
C LYS A 203 -5.96 11.09 7.46
N PHE A 204 -6.89 10.54 8.26
CA PHE A 204 -6.50 9.84 9.49
C PHE A 204 -5.64 8.61 9.21
N PHE A 205 -5.74 8.00 8.02
CA PHE A 205 -4.85 6.92 7.61
C PHE A 205 -3.42 7.41 7.38
N GLU A 206 -3.18 8.70 7.12
CA GLU A 206 -1.83 9.27 7.03
C GLU A 206 -1.19 9.47 8.41
N ALA A 207 -1.98 9.48 9.48
CA ALA A 207 -1.52 9.77 10.83
C ALA A 207 -0.39 8.83 11.29
N ARG A 208 0.61 9.43 11.94
CA ARG A 208 1.76 8.74 12.53
C ARG A 208 1.77 8.96 14.04
N ALA A 209 2.22 7.95 14.79
CA ALA A 209 2.36 8.04 16.24
C ALA A 209 3.43 9.07 16.61
N LYS A 210 3.15 9.97 17.56
CA LYS A 210 4.06 11.07 17.95
C LYS A 210 5.41 10.59 18.48
N LYS A 211 5.44 9.45 19.17
CA LYS A 211 6.64 8.92 19.84
C LYS A 211 7.58 8.15 18.90
N PHE A 212 7.02 7.41 17.93
CA PHE A 212 7.79 6.47 17.10
C PHE A 212 7.69 6.75 15.59
N GLY A 213 6.89 7.72 15.15
CA GLY A 213 6.66 7.99 13.72
C GLY A 213 5.95 6.85 12.96
N THR A 214 5.42 5.85 13.67
CA THR A 214 4.85 4.63 13.09
C THR A 214 3.38 4.80 12.68
N PRO A 215 2.93 4.14 11.60
CA PRO A 215 1.57 4.27 11.08
C PRO A 215 0.57 3.38 11.83
N TRP A 216 0.26 3.75 13.07
CA TRP A 216 -0.50 2.92 14.00
C TRP A 216 -1.89 2.51 13.50
N VAL A 217 -2.62 3.42 12.84
CA VAL A 217 -3.95 3.12 12.29
C VAL A 217 -3.88 2.01 11.24
N ARG A 218 -2.88 2.06 10.36
CA ARG A 218 -2.72 1.10 9.25
C ARG A 218 -2.36 -0.29 9.77
N ILE A 219 -1.52 -0.32 10.80
CA ILE A 219 -1.14 -1.56 11.50
C ILE A 219 -2.38 -2.15 12.18
N LEU A 220 -3.14 -1.34 12.92
CA LEU A 220 -4.36 -1.77 13.61
C LEU A 220 -5.40 -2.33 12.63
N VAL A 221 -5.65 -1.65 11.51
CA VAL A 221 -6.59 -2.12 10.50
C VAL A 221 -6.14 -3.44 9.88
N SER A 222 -4.86 -3.56 9.53
CA SER A 222 -4.31 -4.81 8.98
C SER A 222 -4.38 -5.97 10.00
N TYR A 223 -4.16 -5.67 11.28
CA TYR A 223 -4.26 -6.62 12.39
C TYR A 223 -5.69 -7.14 12.60
N VAL A 224 -6.68 -6.24 12.63
CA VAL A 224 -8.10 -6.62 12.79
C VAL A 224 -8.56 -7.53 11.65
N ILE A 225 -8.19 -7.20 10.42
CA ILE A 225 -8.53 -8.02 9.24
C ILE A 225 -7.82 -9.38 9.34
N SER A 226 -6.55 -9.40 9.75
CA SER A 226 -5.75 -10.62 9.92
C SER A 226 -6.36 -11.61 10.92
N ILE A 227 -6.90 -11.12 12.04
CA ILE A 227 -7.64 -11.95 13.01
C ILE A 227 -8.91 -12.51 12.38
N GLY A 228 -9.65 -11.70 11.61
CA GLY A 228 -10.87 -12.14 10.92
C GLY A 228 -10.63 -13.33 9.99
N PHE A 229 -9.49 -13.36 9.29
CA PHE A 229 -9.10 -14.49 8.43
C PHE A 229 -8.57 -15.70 9.20
N SER A 230 -8.13 -15.53 10.44
CA SER A 230 -7.55 -16.62 11.26
C SER A 230 -8.57 -17.73 11.60
N PHE A 231 -9.87 -17.48 11.48
CA PHE A 231 -10.93 -18.48 11.65
C PHE A 231 -11.10 -19.42 10.45
N MET A 232 -10.43 -19.13 9.33
CA MET A 232 -10.52 -19.92 8.11
C MET A 232 -9.36 -20.92 8.01
N GLN A 233 -9.58 -22.01 7.29
CA GLN A 233 -8.49 -22.94 6.99
C GLN A 233 -7.43 -22.26 6.11
N PHE A 234 -6.16 -22.53 6.42
CA PHE A 234 -5.00 -21.98 5.71
C PHE A 234 -5.08 -22.14 4.18
N THR A 235 -5.54 -23.30 3.70
CA THR A 235 -5.71 -23.58 2.27
C THR A 235 -6.72 -22.63 1.63
N ASN A 236 -7.86 -22.37 2.28
CA ASN A 236 -8.87 -21.45 1.79
C ASN A 236 -8.37 -20.00 1.80
N ILE A 237 -7.56 -19.61 2.78
CA ILE A 237 -6.93 -18.27 2.86
C ILE A 237 -6.01 -18.05 1.65
N ILE A 238 -5.05 -18.95 1.42
CA ILE A 238 -4.09 -18.83 0.33
C ILE A 238 -4.77 -18.94 -1.04
N SER A 239 -5.70 -19.89 -1.22
CA SER A 239 -6.44 -20.01 -2.47
C SER A 239 -7.29 -18.76 -2.78
N SER A 240 -7.91 -18.15 -1.76
CA SER A 240 -8.70 -16.92 -1.95
C SER A 240 -7.80 -15.73 -2.28
N SER A 241 -6.65 -15.63 -1.62
CA SER A 241 -5.63 -14.62 -1.92
C SER A 241 -5.14 -14.70 -3.36
N ASN A 242 -4.75 -15.89 -3.81
CA ASN A 242 -4.26 -16.12 -5.17
C ASN A 242 -5.34 -15.84 -6.22
N PHE A 243 -6.61 -16.11 -5.92
CA PHE A 243 -7.72 -15.79 -6.80
C PHE A 243 -7.87 -14.27 -7.01
N ILE A 244 -7.87 -13.49 -5.92
CA ILE A 244 -8.00 -12.03 -5.98
C ILE A 244 -6.75 -11.38 -6.60
N TYR A 245 -5.57 -11.94 -6.31
CA TYR A 245 -4.32 -11.54 -6.95
C TYR A 245 -4.36 -11.72 -8.47
N SER A 246 -4.86 -12.88 -8.92
CA SER A 246 -5.02 -13.18 -10.35
C SER A 246 -5.91 -12.14 -11.03
N LEU A 247 -7.00 -11.76 -10.37
CA LEU A 247 -7.90 -10.72 -10.87
C LEU A 247 -7.21 -9.35 -10.98
N SER A 248 -6.46 -8.93 -9.96
CA SER A 248 -5.65 -7.70 -10.00
C SER A 248 -4.62 -7.73 -11.14
N MET A 249 -3.91 -8.84 -11.30
CA MET A 249 -2.86 -8.98 -12.31
C MET A 249 -3.41 -8.94 -13.74
N LEU A 250 -4.57 -9.53 -13.99
CA LEU A 250 -5.23 -9.43 -15.29
C LEU A 250 -5.57 -7.97 -15.63
N LEU A 251 -5.99 -7.17 -14.65
CA LEU A 251 -6.20 -5.74 -14.85
C LEU A 251 -4.90 -4.97 -15.11
N GLU A 252 -3.80 -5.33 -14.47
CA GLU A 252 -2.49 -4.74 -14.74
C GLU A 252 -2.05 -4.98 -16.18
N TYR A 253 -2.16 -6.23 -16.65
CA TYR A 253 -1.83 -6.56 -18.03
C TYR A 253 -2.72 -5.81 -19.02
N ALA A 254 -4.03 -5.73 -18.77
CA ALA A 254 -4.93 -4.94 -19.58
C ALA A 254 -4.56 -3.45 -19.57
N THR A 255 -4.16 -2.91 -18.42
CA THR A 255 -3.78 -1.50 -18.25
C THR A 255 -2.49 -1.18 -19.00
N ILE A 256 -1.47 -2.05 -18.94
CA ILE A 256 -0.22 -1.88 -19.68
C ILE A 256 -0.53 -1.81 -21.19
N ILE A 257 -1.31 -2.76 -21.73
CA ILE A 257 -1.66 -2.79 -23.15
C ILE A 257 -2.45 -1.52 -23.53
N ARG A 258 -3.45 -1.15 -22.72
CA ARG A 258 -4.30 0.03 -22.98
C ARG A 258 -3.52 1.34 -22.91
N LEU A 259 -2.59 1.50 -21.97
CA LEU A 259 -1.70 2.67 -21.88
C LEU A 259 -0.77 2.78 -23.09
N ARG A 260 -0.32 1.65 -23.64
CA ARG A 260 0.52 1.65 -24.85
C ARG A 260 -0.24 2.07 -26.10
N VAL A 261 -1.51 1.70 -26.22
CA VAL A 261 -2.35 2.08 -27.36
C VAL A 261 -2.86 3.51 -27.23
N LYS A 262 -3.33 3.92 -26.04
CA LYS A 262 -3.98 5.24 -25.84
C LYS A 262 -2.97 6.38 -25.73
N TYR A 263 -1.80 6.15 -25.12
CA TYR A 263 -0.80 7.18 -24.88
C TYR A 263 0.60 6.71 -25.31
N PRO A 264 0.85 6.60 -26.63
CA PRO A 264 2.11 6.09 -27.17
C PRO A 264 3.30 7.02 -26.90
N ASN A 265 3.06 8.33 -26.89
CA ASN A 265 4.10 9.36 -26.83
C ASN A 265 4.43 9.83 -25.39
N MET A 266 3.83 9.24 -24.36
CA MET A 266 4.21 9.57 -22.98
C MET A 266 5.67 9.21 -22.71
N LYS A 267 6.41 10.10 -22.04
CA LYS A 267 7.80 9.86 -21.59
C LYS A 267 7.77 8.67 -20.62
N ARG A 268 8.40 7.57 -21.00
CA ARG A 268 8.54 6.37 -20.17
C ARG A 268 10.02 6.20 -19.86
N PRO A 269 10.46 6.49 -18.63
CA PRO A 269 11.85 6.33 -18.22
C PRO A 269 12.35 4.89 -18.41
N TYR A 270 11.47 3.91 -18.14
CA TYR A 270 11.72 2.49 -18.39
C TYR A 270 10.72 1.94 -19.42
N LYS A 271 11.23 1.31 -20.48
CA LYS A 271 10.42 0.75 -21.58
C LYS A 271 10.77 -0.72 -21.80
N ILE A 272 9.77 -1.60 -21.80
CA ILE A 272 9.93 -2.98 -22.27
C ILE A 272 10.15 -2.92 -23.79
N PRO A 273 11.22 -3.51 -24.34
CA PRO A 273 11.65 -3.34 -25.74
C PRO A 273 10.72 -3.98 -26.79
N LEU A 274 9.60 -4.56 -26.38
CA LEU A 274 8.68 -5.29 -27.24
C LEU A 274 7.60 -4.36 -27.83
N GLY A 275 7.23 -4.58 -29.10
CA GLY A 275 6.08 -3.92 -29.74
C GLY A 275 4.73 -4.35 -29.14
N VAL A 276 3.65 -3.62 -29.43
CA VAL A 276 2.34 -3.83 -28.78
C VAL A 276 1.79 -5.24 -29.04
N LYS A 277 1.91 -5.75 -30.27
CA LYS A 277 1.47 -7.12 -30.64
C LYS A 277 2.21 -8.19 -29.85
N LEU A 278 3.53 -8.07 -29.77
CA LEU A 278 4.39 -9.01 -29.04
C LEU A 278 4.15 -8.93 -27.53
N LEU A 279 3.85 -7.74 -27.01
CA LEU A 279 3.47 -7.56 -25.61
C LEU A 279 2.14 -8.25 -25.28
N VAL A 280 1.16 -8.19 -26.17
CA VAL A 280 -0.11 -8.92 -26.00
C VAL A 280 0.15 -10.42 -25.90
N VAL A 281 0.98 -10.97 -26.79
CA VAL A 281 1.36 -12.39 -26.75
C VAL A 281 2.10 -12.75 -25.46
N MET A 282 3.07 -11.91 -25.05
CA MET A 282 3.81 -12.10 -23.80
C MET A 282 2.89 -12.08 -22.57
N CYS A 283 1.91 -11.17 -22.52
CA CYS A 283 0.94 -11.10 -21.43
C CYS A 283 -0.10 -12.23 -21.48
N MET A 284 -0.40 -12.78 -22.65
CA MET A 284 -1.38 -13.85 -22.81
C MET A 284 -0.94 -15.14 -22.08
N VAL A 285 0.34 -15.49 -22.12
CA VAL A 285 0.89 -16.71 -21.48
C VAL A 285 0.66 -16.72 -19.96
N PRO A 286 1.14 -15.74 -19.16
CA PRO A 286 0.86 -15.71 -17.73
C PRO A 286 -0.63 -15.51 -17.45
N SER A 287 -1.37 -14.77 -18.29
CA SER A 287 -2.82 -14.61 -18.13
C SER A 287 -3.56 -15.95 -18.22
N ALA A 288 -3.17 -16.82 -19.16
CA ALA A 288 -3.76 -18.17 -19.30
C ALA A 288 -3.50 -19.01 -18.03
N PHE A 289 -2.30 -18.93 -17.46
CA PHE A 289 -1.99 -19.60 -16.20
C PHE A 289 -2.82 -19.06 -15.03
N LEU A 290 -2.97 -17.73 -14.91
CA LEU A 290 -3.82 -17.11 -13.89
C LEU A 290 -5.28 -17.55 -14.01
N VAL A 291 -5.82 -17.60 -15.23
CA VAL A 291 -7.18 -18.10 -15.48
C VAL A 291 -7.30 -19.57 -15.11
N LEU A 292 -6.30 -20.40 -15.41
CA LEU A 292 -6.28 -21.81 -15.00
C LEU A 292 -6.31 -21.95 -13.47
N VAL A 293 -5.54 -21.16 -12.74
CA VAL A 293 -5.59 -21.13 -11.26
C VAL A 293 -6.99 -20.75 -10.76
N MET A 294 -7.66 -19.81 -11.42
CA MET A 294 -9.04 -19.43 -11.08
C MET A 294 -10.06 -20.54 -11.36
N VAL A 295 -9.89 -21.30 -12.45
CA VAL A 295 -10.79 -22.42 -12.82
C VAL A 295 -10.65 -23.61 -11.87
N ILE A 296 -9.44 -23.86 -11.36
CA ILE A 296 -9.18 -24.94 -10.39
C ILE A 296 -9.71 -24.60 -8.99
N ALA A 297 -10.04 -23.33 -8.72
CA ALA A 297 -10.49 -22.89 -7.41
C ALA A 297 -11.79 -23.58 -6.97
N LYS A 298 -11.82 -24.03 -5.71
CA LYS A 298 -13.00 -24.67 -5.11
C LYS A 298 -14.17 -23.68 -5.02
N LYS A 299 -15.41 -24.18 -5.04
CA LYS A 299 -16.63 -23.37 -4.87
C LYS A 299 -16.61 -22.48 -3.62
N ILE A 300 -16.04 -22.98 -2.51
CA ILE A 300 -15.90 -22.21 -1.27
C ILE A 300 -14.99 -20.98 -1.48
N VAL A 301 -13.87 -21.15 -2.19
CA VAL A 301 -12.91 -20.09 -2.50
C VAL A 301 -13.55 -19.03 -3.38
N LEU A 302 -14.32 -19.45 -4.39
CA LEU A 302 -15.07 -18.54 -5.27
C LEU A 302 -16.12 -17.72 -4.49
N LEU A 303 -16.81 -18.35 -3.53
CA LEU A 303 -17.79 -17.67 -2.69
C LEU A 303 -17.11 -16.63 -1.78
N ILE A 304 -16.01 -17.02 -1.13
CA ILE A 304 -15.21 -16.12 -0.28
C ILE A 304 -14.68 -14.95 -1.10
N SER A 305 -14.00 -15.20 -2.22
CA SER A 305 -13.40 -14.16 -3.06
C SER A 305 -14.45 -13.25 -3.70
N GLY A 306 -15.63 -13.80 -4.04
CA GLY A 306 -16.79 -13.05 -4.51
C GLY A 306 -17.32 -12.09 -3.45
N LEU A 307 -17.57 -12.58 -2.23
CA LEU A 307 -18.02 -11.75 -1.10
C LEU A 307 -17.02 -10.64 -0.77
N MET A 308 -15.74 -10.97 -0.81
CA MET A 308 -14.63 -10.04 -0.60
C MET A 308 -14.57 -8.95 -1.69
N THR A 309 -14.81 -9.32 -2.94
CA THR A 309 -14.88 -8.37 -4.05
C THR A 309 -16.09 -7.44 -3.92
N ILE A 310 -17.26 -7.98 -3.53
CA ILE A 310 -18.45 -7.18 -3.23
C ILE A 310 -18.17 -6.22 -2.06
N GLY A 311 -17.50 -6.68 -1.01
CA GLY A 311 -17.05 -5.86 0.11
C GLY A 311 -16.12 -4.72 -0.33
N ALA A 312 -15.17 -4.99 -1.22
CA ALA A 312 -14.28 -3.97 -1.78
C ALA A 312 -15.04 -2.91 -2.60
N ILE A 313 -16.01 -3.34 -3.41
CA ILE A 313 -16.89 -2.45 -4.18
C ILE A 313 -17.74 -1.59 -3.24
N MET A 314 -18.34 -2.21 -2.22
CA MET A 314 -19.16 -1.52 -1.23
C MET A 314 -18.32 -0.50 -0.43
N TRP A 315 -17.08 -0.84 -0.08
CA TRP A 315 -16.15 0.06 0.59
C TRP A 315 -15.83 1.30 -0.26
N TYR A 316 -15.62 1.12 -1.57
CA TYR A 316 -15.43 2.24 -2.49
C TYR A 316 -16.64 3.19 -2.49
N PHE A 317 -17.86 2.66 -2.61
CA PHE A 317 -19.07 3.48 -2.57
C PHE A 317 -19.29 4.15 -1.21
N LEU A 318 -19.01 3.43 -0.12
CA LEU A 318 -19.08 3.98 1.24
C LEU A 318 -18.11 5.16 1.40
N MET A 319 -16.87 5.02 0.95
CA MET A 319 -15.88 6.11 1.00
C MET A 319 -16.28 7.30 0.13
N LYS A 320 -16.86 7.04 -1.04
CA LYS A 320 -17.41 8.10 -1.90
C LYS A 320 -18.57 8.83 -1.21
N PHE A 321 -19.47 8.11 -0.54
CA PHE A 321 -20.57 8.68 0.23
C PHE A 321 -20.06 9.51 1.43
N CYS A 322 -19.10 8.99 2.19
CA CYS A 322 -18.44 9.72 3.29
C CYS A 322 -17.75 11.00 2.81
N LYS A 323 -17.13 10.97 1.63
CA LYS A 323 -16.50 12.14 1.00
C LYS A 323 -17.54 13.18 0.58
N GLN A 324 -18.66 12.77 0.00
CA GLN A 324 -19.77 13.68 -0.36
C GLN A 324 -20.40 14.35 0.87
N LYS A 325 -20.60 13.59 1.96
CA LYS A 325 -21.14 14.12 3.23
C LYS A 325 -20.11 14.90 4.06
N LYS A 326 -18.85 15.03 3.59
CA LYS A 326 -17.73 15.67 4.30
C LYS A 326 -17.53 15.14 5.73
N TRP A 327 -17.82 13.86 5.96
CA TRP A 327 -17.66 13.24 7.28
C TRP A 327 -16.20 13.16 7.72
N PHE A 328 -15.28 13.03 6.76
CA PHE A 328 -13.85 12.99 7.02
C PHE A 328 -13.11 13.99 6.13
N ALA A 329 -11.95 14.43 6.62
CA ALA A 329 -11.01 15.20 5.82
C ALA A 329 -10.29 14.27 4.85
N TYR A 330 -10.32 14.59 3.56
CA TYR A 330 -9.54 13.93 2.51
C TYR A 330 -8.49 14.90 1.99
N ARG A 331 -7.39 14.39 1.41
CA ARG A 331 -6.44 15.22 0.68
C ARG A 331 -7.13 15.67 -0.62
N ASN A 332 -7.14 16.98 -0.89
CA ASN A 332 -7.62 17.50 -2.17
C ASN A 332 -6.60 17.09 -3.23
N GLY A 333 -7.07 16.54 -4.34
CA GLY A 333 -6.23 15.97 -5.39
C GLY A 333 -5.55 17.01 -6.29
N ASP A 334 -5.43 18.25 -5.84
CA ASP A 334 -4.71 19.30 -6.54
C ASP A 334 -3.31 19.35 -5.91
N GLU A 335 -2.28 19.27 -6.75
CA GLU A 335 -0.86 19.00 -6.42
C GLU A 335 -0.53 17.50 -6.27
N ILE A 336 -0.61 16.78 -7.39
CA ILE A 336 0.56 15.96 -7.75
C ILE A 336 1.64 16.96 -8.16
N GLU A 337 2.32 17.57 -7.19
CA GLU A 337 3.66 18.06 -7.44
C GLU A 337 4.47 16.80 -7.78
N VAL A 338 4.71 16.62 -9.07
CA VAL A 338 5.88 15.86 -9.52
C VAL A 338 7.04 16.66 -8.95
N GLY A 339 7.51 16.26 -7.77
CA GLY A 339 8.71 16.83 -7.18
C GLY A 339 9.79 16.75 -8.25
N GLU A 340 10.24 17.92 -8.71
CA GLU A 340 11.54 18.03 -9.33
C GLU A 340 12.52 17.34 -8.39
N GLU A 341 13.30 16.42 -8.96
CA GLU A 341 14.40 15.77 -8.28
C GLU A 341 15.24 16.86 -7.60
N GLU A 342 15.24 16.91 -6.27
CA GLU A 342 16.25 17.66 -5.54
C GLU A 342 17.60 17.07 -5.93
N ASP A 343 18.38 17.87 -6.65
CA ASP A 343 19.79 17.67 -6.91
C ASP A 343 20.48 17.21 -5.63
N ILE A 344 21.03 16.00 -5.69
CA ILE A 344 22.05 15.55 -4.76
C ILE A 344 23.27 16.44 -5.02
N GLN A 345 23.33 17.59 -4.33
CA GLN A 345 24.58 18.30 -4.15
C GLN A 345 25.46 17.45 -3.23
N ILE A 346 26.41 16.78 -3.87
CA ILE A 346 27.62 16.25 -3.27
C ILE A 346 28.27 17.40 -2.49
N LEU A 347 28.17 17.35 -1.16
CA LEU A 347 29.06 18.13 -0.31
C LEU A 347 30.45 17.51 -0.45
N ASP A 348 31.26 18.14 -1.30
CA ASP A 348 32.72 18.07 -1.22
C ASP A 348 33.15 18.50 0.17
N THR A 349 33.53 17.53 1.01
CA THR A 349 34.43 17.76 2.14
C THR A 349 35.83 17.34 1.70
N THR A 350 36.55 18.29 1.08
CA THR A 350 38.01 18.29 1.12
C THR A 350 38.46 19.32 2.14
N SER A 351 38.90 18.84 3.30
CA SER A 351 39.97 19.42 4.10
C SER A 351 40.51 18.36 5.06
#